data_AF-A0A7W9Z7H3-F1
#
_entry.id   AF-A0A7W9Z7H3-F1
#
_cell.length_a   1.000
_cell.length_b   1.000
_cell.length_c   1.000
_cell.angle_alpha   90.00
_cell.angle_beta   90.00
_cell.angle_gamma   90.00
#
_symmetry.space_group_name_H-M   'P 1'
#
loop_
_entity.id
_entity.type
_entity.pdbx_description
1 polymer ?
#
loop_
_entity_poly.entity_id
_entity_poly.type
_entity_poly.pdbx_seq_one_letter_code
_entity_poly.pdbx_strand_id
1 'polypeptide(L)'
;MNSNANDISGYTYGTPAIAVSSATLNDLQRLKTSVGFTEDDERSLLLAGFVLKDDVERIVKHWRANIIAGIPHLAKHSRNLDGSPSPDYLARSNRRFEQWIIDTCTRTYDQDWLNYQQEIALRHTSVKKNQTDNVVSTPYVPYSDIVAFVAVLNETIKPYLAAKGHTESEVSSMHKAWIKSMHIQMALWSKTYMESGEHGKEW
;
A
#
# COMPACT_ATOMS: atom_id res chain seq x y z
N MET A 1 13.54 11.27 -13.43
CA MET A 1 13.95 9.98 -14.03
C MET A 1 13.18 8.90 -13.30
N ASN A 2 12.15 8.34 -13.93
CA ASN A 2 11.42 7.21 -13.34
C ASN A 2 12.38 6.02 -13.30
N SER A 3 12.78 5.62 -12.09
CA SER A 3 13.44 4.33 -11.89
C SER A 3 12.54 3.25 -12.47
N ASN A 4 13.09 2.38 -13.32
CA ASN A 4 12.38 1.17 -13.72
C ASN A 4 12.04 0.38 -12.45
N ALA A 5 10.83 -0.17 -12.35
CA ALA A 5 10.38 -0.92 -11.17
C ALA A 5 11.34 -2.08 -10.80
N ASN A 6 12.11 -2.58 -11.78
CA ASN A 6 13.13 -3.61 -11.61
C ASN A 6 14.36 -3.16 -10.78
N ASP A 7 14.55 -1.86 -10.57
CA ASP A 7 15.68 -1.32 -9.78
C ASP A 7 15.32 -1.06 -8.31
N ILE A 8 14.06 -1.29 -7.91
CA ILE A 8 13.61 -1.04 -6.54
C ILE A 8 13.94 -2.26 -5.66
N SER A 9 14.90 -2.09 -4.75
CA SER A 9 15.31 -3.14 -3.81
C SER A 9 14.12 -3.76 -3.06
N GLY A 10 13.97 -5.08 -3.19
CA GLY A 10 12.90 -5.85 -2.56
C GLY A 10 11.51 -5.70 -3.22
N TYR A 11 11.40 -5.00 -4.34
CA TYR A 11 10.20 -5.03 -5.16
C TYR A 11 10.17 -6.30 -6.01
N THR A 12 9.18 -7.16 -5.80
CA THR A 12 9.15 -8.53 -6.34
C THR A 12 7.84 -8.86 -7.06
N TYR A 13 7.11 -7.85 -7.52
CA TYR A 13 5.86 -8.00 -8.26
C TYR A 13 6.08 -8.87 -9.51
N GLY A 14 5.19 -9.85 -9.74
CA GLY A 14 5.24 -10.72 -10.93
C GLY A 14 6.47 -11.63 -11.02
N THR A 15 7.29 -11.71 -9.96
CA THR A 15 8.46 -12.59 -9.93
C THR A 15 8.10 -13.96 -9.33
N PRO A 16 8.82 -15.04 -9.68
CA PRO A 16 8.60 -16.35 -9.07
C PRO A 16 9.00 -16.44 -7.59
N ALA A 17 9.55 -15.37 -7.00
CA ALA A 17 9.99 -15.33 -5.61
C ALA A 17 8.84 -15.15 -4.60
N ILE A 18 7.64 -14.78 -5.07
CA ILE A 18 6.46 -14.59 -4.20
C ILE A 18 5.49 -15.76 -4.37
N ALA A 19 4.80 -16.12 -3.28
CA ALA A 19 3.83 -17.20 -3.30
C ALA A 19 2.55 -16.78 -4.02
N VAL A 20 1.85 -17.76 -4.60
CA VAL A 20 0.49 -17.56 -5.12
C VAL A 20 -0.44 -17.23 -3.96
N SER A 21 -1.32 -16.25 -4.15
CA SER A 21 -2.27 -15.86 -3.12
C SER A 21 -3.32 -16.94 -2.86
N SER A 22 -3.70 -17.11 -1.60
CA SER A 22 -4.87 -17.89 -1.21
C SER A 22 -6.19 -17.19 -1.61
N ALA A 23 -6.16 -15.89 -1.93
CA ALA A 23 -7.28 -15.18 -2.53
C ALA A 23 -7.35 -15.45 -4.03
N THR A 24 -8.57 -15.68 -4.51
CA THR A 24 -8.87 -16.00 -5.90
C THR A 24 -9.42 -14.79 -6.65
N LEU A 25 -9.42 -14.84 -8.00
CA LEU A 25 -10.11 -13.84 -8.83
C LEU A 25 -11.62 -13.77 -8.53
N ASN A 26 -12.24 -14.87 -8.08
CA ASN A 26 -13.63 -14.85 -7.63
C ASN A 26 -13.81 -14.07 -6.32
N ASP A 27 -12.85 -14.16 -5.40
CA ASP A 27 -12.86 -13.36 -4.17
C ASP A 27 -12.69 -11.87 -4.50
N LEU A 28 -11.75 -11.55 -5.39
CA LEU A 28 -11.53 -10.20 -5.90
C LEU A 28 -12.78 -9.63 -6.57
N GLN A 29 -13.47 -10.41 -7.41
CA GLN A 29 -14.69 -9.97 -8.06
C GLN A 29 -15.80 -9.69 -7.04
N ARG A 30 -15.94 -10.53 -6.00
CA ARG A 30 -16.91 -10.25 -4.92
C ARG A 30 -16.58 -8.96 -4.18
N LEU A 31 -15.30 -8.72 -3.86
CA LEU A 31 -14.86 -7.48 -3.21
C LEU A 31 -15.10 -6.25 -4.09
N LYS A 32 -14.79 -6.33 -5.39
CA LYS A 32 -15.10 -5.28 -6.38
C LYS A 32 -16.60 -4.95 -6.35
N THR A 33 -17.46 -5.97 -6.42
CA THR A 33 -18.92 -5.79 -6.31
C THR A 33 -19.33 -5.15 -4.99
N SER A 34 -18.79 -5.60 -3.86
CA SER A 34 -19.13 -5.08 -2.52
C SER A 34 -18.83 -3.60 -2.35
N VAL A 35 -17.75 -3.09 -2.95
CA VAL A 35 -17.40 -1.66 -2.89
C VAL A 35 -17.92 -0.87 -4.09
N GLY A 36 -18.65 -1.52 -5.00
CA GLY A 36 -19.15 -0.92 -6.24
C GLY A 36 -18.02 -0.46 -7.18
N PHE A 37 -16.92 -1.21 -7.25
CA PHE A 37 -15.79 -0.95 -8.14
C PHE A 37 -16.11 -1.42 -9.57
N THR A 38 -16.07 -0.50 -10.53
CA THR A 38 -16.43 -0.73 -11.94
C THR A 38 -15.28 -0.36 -12.89
N GLU A 39 -15.48 -0.57 -14.18
CA GLU A 39 -14.54 -0.12 -15.23
C GLU A 39 -14.33 1.41 -15.20
N ASP A 40 -15.30 2.19 -14.73
CA ASP A 40 -15.14 3.65 -14.55
C ASP A 40 -14.14 3.98 -13.45
N ASP A 41 -14.12 3.17 -12.38
CA ASP A 41 -13.13 3.31 -11.31
C ASP A 41 -11.73 2.91 -11.81
N GLU A 42 -11.62 1.88 -12.66
CA GLU A 42 -10.35 1.51 -13.30
C GLU A 42 -9.80 2.64 -14.17
N ARG A 43 -10.66 3.25 -15.01
CA ARG A 43 -10.29 4.43 -15.81
C ARG A 43 -9.90 5.62 -14.94
N SER A 44 -10.63 5.86 -13.85
CA SER A 44 -10.34 6.93 -12.90
C SER A 44 -9.03 6.70 -12.15
N LEU A 45 -8.72 5.46 -11.76
CA LEU A 45 -7.44 5.11 -11.15
C LEU A 45 -6.27 5.29 -12.12
N LEU A 46 -6.43 4.93 -13.39
CA LEU A 46 -5.42 5.19 -14.40
C LEU A 46 -5.13 6.69 -14.53
N LEU A 47 -6.18 7.52 -14.57
CA LEU A 47 -6.02 8.98 -14.55
C LEU A 47 -5.31 9.46 -13.28
N ALA A 48 -5.68 8.93 -12.10
CA ALA A 48 -5.01 9.22 -10.84
C ALA A 48 -3.52 8.87 -10.91
N GLY A 49 -3.15 7.75 -11.53
CA GLY A 49 -1.75 7.36 -11.75
C GLY A 49 -0.99 8.40 -12.57
N PHE A 50 -1.58 8.90 -13.66
CA PHE A 50 -0.97 9.99 -14.46
C PHE A 50 -0.81 11.29 -13.66
N VAL A 51 -1.75 11.60 -12.77
CA VAL A 51 -1.70 12.78 -11.92
C VAL A 51 -0.61 12.64 -10.85
N LEU A 52 -0.57 11.52 -10.14
CA LEU A 52 0.26 11.32 -8.96
C LEU A 52 1.72 10.96 -9.27
N LYS A 53 2.03 10.43 -10.46
CA LYS A 53 3.34 9.83 -10.75
C LYS A 53 4.55 10.72 -10.51
N ASP A 54 4.42 12.02 -10.72
CA ASP A 54 5.53 12.98 -10.56
C ASP A 54 5.70 13.43 -9.10
N ASP A 55 4.75 13.06 -8.22
CA ASP A 55 4.62 13.51 -6.84
C ASP A 55 4.70 12.39 -5.81
N VAL A 56 4.86 11.12 -6.21
CA VAL A 56 4.84 9.98 -5.27
C VAL A 56 5.86 10.09 -4.15
N GLU A 57 7.06 10.62 -4.42
CA GLU A 57 8.08 10.87 -3.39
C GLU A 57 7.57 11.90 -2.36
N ARG A 58 6.96 13.00 -2.83
CA ARG A 58 6.38 14.05 -1.99
C ARG A 58 5.23 13.52 -1.14
N ILE A 59 4.37 12.68 -1.71
CA ILE A 59 3.25 12.02 -1.03
C ILE A 59 3.77 11.10 0.07
N VAL A 60 4.69 10.20 -0.25
CA VAL A 60 5.27 9.26 0.73
C VAL A 60 6.03 10.00 1.83
N LYS A 61 6.78 11.05 1.48
CA LYS A 61 7.43 11.93 2.47
C LYS A 61 6.40 12.58 3.41
N HIS A 62 5.29 13.08 2.88
CA HIS A 62 4.22 13.66 3.69
C HIS A 62 3.64 12.62 4.67
N TRP A 63 3.32 11.41 4.20
CA TRP A 63 2.80 10.36 5.07
C TRP A 63 3.81 9.89 6.12
N ARG A 64 5.06 9.60 5.72
CA ARG A 64 6.10 9.06 6.61
C ARG A 64 6.64 10.09 7.60
N ALA A 65 7.09 11.24 7.09
CA ALA A 65 7.81 12.22 7.88
C ALA A 65 6.88 13.20 8.60
N ASN A 66 5.74 13.57 8.00
CA ASN A 66 4.88 14.61 8.58
C ASN A 66 3.75 14.03 9.43
N ILE A 67 3.30 12.79 9.15
CA ILE A 67 2.18 12.18 9.87
C ILE A 67 2.64 11.00 10.74
N ILE A 68 3.13 9.91 10.13
CA ILE A 68 3.51 8.67 10.86
C ILE A 68 4.56 8.97 11.94
N ALA A 69 5.59 9.75 11.62
CA ALA A 69 6.65 10.07 12.58
C ALA A 69 6.15 10.80 13.83
N GLY A 70 5.01 11.50 13.76
CA GLY A 70 4.37 12.20 14.87
C GLY A 70 3.43 11.34 15.71
N ILE A 71 3.15 10.09 15.30
CA ILE A 71 2.23 9.18 15.99
C ILE A 71 3.04 8.03 16.60
N PRO A 72 3.32 8.03 17.93
CA PRO A 72 4.31 7.13 18.53
C PRO A 72 4.08 5.63 18.27
N HIS A 73 2.83 5.17 18.33
CA HIS A 73 2.50 3.77 18.11
C HIS A 73 2.65 3.35 16.64
N LEU A 74 2.56 4.27 15.68
CA LEU A 74 2.85 3.98 14.26
C LEU A 74 4.35 4.11 13.96
N ALA A 75 4.98 5.16 14.48
CA ALA A 75 6.38 5.49 14.22
C ALA A 75 7.35 4.36 14.63
N LYS A 76 7.05 3.65 15.73
CA LYS A 76 7.90 2.54 16.24
C LYS A 76 8.13 1.43 15.20
N HIS A 77 7.20 1.22 14.26
CA HIS A 77 7.30 0.15 13.26
C HIS A 77 8.35 0.40 12.17
N SER A 78 8.90 1.63 12.11
CA SER A 78 9.95 2.04 11.17
C SER A 78 11.25 2.46 11.88
N ARG A 79 11.42 2.07 13.15
CA ARG A 79 12.58 2.38 14.00
C ARG A 79 13.27 1.10 14.44
N ASN A 80 14.51 1.23 14.92
CA ASN A 80 15.19 0.13 15.61
C ASN A 80 14.49 -0.18 16.95
N LEU A 81 14.79 -1.32 17.57
CA LEU A 81 14.13 -1.75 18.83
C LEU A 81 14.37 -0.79 20.00
N ASP A 82 15.47 -0.04 19.99
CA ASP A 82 15.78 1.01 20.97
C ASP A 82 15.07 2.35 20.68
N GLY A 83 14.25 2.42 19.62
CA GLY A 83 13.54 3.63 19.19
C GLY A 83 14.36 4.57 18.29
N SER A 84 15.63 4.27 18.03
CA SER A 84 16.47 5.09 17.16
C SER A 84 16.01 5.03 15.69
N PRO A 85 16.26 6.09 14.88
CA PRO A 85 15.93 6.10 13.47
C PRO A 85 16.63 4.99 12.68
N SER A 86 15.96 4.44 11.66
CA SER A 86 16.53 3.47 10.72
C SER A 86 16.50 4.05 9.29
N PRO A 87 17.47 4.93 8.94
CA PRO A 87 17.41 5.72 7.70
C PRO A 87 17.46 4.86 6.44
N ASP A 88 18.28 3.80 6.43
CA ASP A 88 18.39 2.87 5.30
C ASP A 88 17.11 2.05 5.09
N TYR A 89 16.48 1.62 6.19
CA TYR A 89 15.18 0.95 6.13
C TYR A 89 14.10 1.87 5.56
N LEU A 90 14.05 3.12 6.04
CA LEU A 90 13.11 4.13 5.54
C LEU A 90 13.37 4.42 4.05
N ALA A 91 14.62 4.63 3.64
CA ALA A 91 14.95 4.90 2.25
C ALA A 91 14.51 3.78 1.30
N ARG A 92 14.80 2.51 1.63
CA ARG A 92 14.38 1.37 0.80
C ARG A 92 12.87 1.14 0.82
N SER A 93 12.24 1.19 1.98
CA SER A 93 10.80 0.97 2.12
C SER A 93 9.95 2.10 1.51
N ASN A 94 10.44 3.35 1.52
CA ASN A 94 9.78 4.48 0.85
C ASN A 94 9.66 4.25 -0.65
N ARG A 95 10.72 3.75 -1.31
CA ARG A 95 10.68 3.44 -2.75
C ARG A 95 9.60 2.42 -3.10
N ARG A 96 9.41 1.40 -2.27
CA ARG A 96 8.33 0.42 -2.46
C ARG A 96 6.96 1.02 -2.17
N PHE A 97 6.85 1.98 -1.25
CA PHE A 97 5.61 2.70 -0.99
C PHE A 97 5.24 3.63 -2.15
N GLU A 98 6.23 4.33 -2.73
CA GLU A 98 6.08 5.13 -3.95
C GLU A 98 5.55 4.26 -5.10
N GLN A 99 6.18 3.10 -5.32
CA GLN A 99 5.74 2.16 -6.36
C GLN A 99 4.35 1.58 -6.09
N TRP A 100 3.98 1.35 -4.83
CA TRP A 100 2.63 0.89 -4.48
C TRP A 100 1.54 1.92 -4.84
N ILE A 101 1.81 3.23 -4.75
CA ILE A 101 0.87 4.27 -5.23
C ILE A 101 0.67 4.10 -6.74
N ILE A 102 1.75 3.95 -7.50
CA ILE A 102 1.70 3.74 -8.94
C ILE A 102 0.95 2.44 -9.28
N ASP A 103 1.27 1.34 -8.61
CA ASP A 103 0.68 0.03 -8.88
C ASP A 103 -0.81 0.00 -8.56
N THR A 104 -1.22 0.67 -7.47
CA THR A 104 -2.63 0.84 -7.09
C THR A 104 -3.44 1.48 -8.22
N CYS A 105 -2.82 2.44 -8.92
CA CYS A 105 -3.46 3.19 -9.98
C CYS A 105 -3.35 2.55 -11.37
N THR A 106 -2.29 1.80 -11.64
CA THR A 106 -1.91 1.45 -13.03
C THR A 106 -1.87 -0.04 -13.34
N ARG A 107 -1.84 -0.92 -12.34
CA ARG A 107 -1.85 -2.37 -12.57
C ARG A 107 -3.26 -2.87 -12.78
N THR A 108 -3.39 -3.85 -13.68
CA THR A 108 -4.59 -4.68 -13.76
C THR A 108 -4.73 -5.50 -12.49
N TYR A 109 -5.93 -5.57 -11.92
CA TYR A 109 -6.17 -6.39 -10.72
C TYR A 109 -6.39 -7.84 -11.15
N ASP A 110 -5.28 -8.51 -11.42
CA ASP A 110 -5.19 -9.91 -11.85
C ASP A 110 -4.57 -10.79 -10.74
N GLN A 111 -4.18 -12.01 -11.09
CA GLN A 111 -3.59 -12.93 -10.13
C GLN A 111 -2.21 -12.47 -9.65
N ASP A 112 -1.41 -11.82 -10.49
CA ASP A 112 -0.11 -11.28 -10.07
C ASP A 112 -0.28 -10.12 -9.09
N TRP A 113 -1.30 -9.29 -9.31
CA TRP A 113 -1.68 -8.26 -8.36
C TRP A 113 -2.13 -8.87 -7.03
N LEU A 114 -2.96 -9.91 -7.03
CA LEU A 114 -3.37 -10.63 -5.80
C LEU A 114 -2.18 -11.24 -5.07
N ASN A 115 -1.26 -11.90 -5.80
CA ASN A 115 -0.03 -12.46 -5.23
C ASN A 115 0.77 -11.36 -4.52
N TYR A 116 0.84 -10.17 -5.12
CA TYR A 116 1.59 -9.07 -4.52
C TYR A 116 0.86 -8.38 -3.37
N GLN A 117 -0.48 -8.33 -3.37
CA GLN A 117 -1.25 -7.88 -2.19
C GLN A 117 -0.97 -8.77 -0.97
N GLN A 118 -0.95 -10.09 -1.16
CA GLN A 118 -0.56 -11.02 -0.11
C GLN A 118 0.89 -10.81 0.33
N GLU A 119 1.82 -10.62 -0.60
CA GLU A 119 3.23 -10.37 -0.28
C GLU A 119 3.41 -9.08 0.55
N ILE A 120 2.69 -8.01 0.20
CA ILE A 120 2.71 -6.76 0.95
C ILE A 120 2.16 -6.98 2.37
N ALA A 121 1.03 -7.68 2.50
CA ALA A 121 0.45 -7.99 3.81
C ALA A 121 1.41 -8.82 4.68
N LEU A 122 2.02 -9.88 4.14
CA LEU A 122 3.01 -10.70 4.86
C LEU A 122 4.21 -9.88 5.37
N ARG A 123 4.62 -8.83 4.63
CA ARG A 123 5.71 -7.93 5.05
C ARG A 123 5.32 -7.01 6.22
N HIS A 124 4.03 -6.95 6.57
CA HIS A 124 3.56 -6.29 7.77
C HIS A 124 3.31 -7.27 8.94
N THR A 125 3.15 -8.57 8.66
CA THR A 125 3.02 -9.62 9.69
C THR A 125 4.36 -10.13 10.19
N SER A 126 4.36 -10.90 11.28
CA SER A 126 5.57 -11.54 11.81
C SER A 126 6.23 -12.52 10.83
N VAL A 127 5.50 -12.97 9.79
CA VAL A 127 5.98 -13.95 8.82
C VAL A 127 7.08 -13.38 7.93
N LYS A 128 6.97 -12.12 7.47
CA LYS A 128 7.99 -11.50 6.58
C LYS A 128 8.44 -10.11 6.98
N LYS A 129 7.88 -9.48 8.01
CA LYS A 129 8.36 -8.17 8.45
C LYS A 129 9.86 -8.23 8.75
N ASN A 130 10.56 -7.17 8.37
CA ASN A 130 12.00 -6.96 8.51
C ASN A 130 12.91 -7.79 7.57
N GLN A 131 12.41 -8.84 6.92
CA GLN A 131 13.23 -9.74 6.09
C GLN A 131 13.64 -9.10 4.77
N THR A 132 12.75 -8.38 4.09
CA THR A 132 13.02 -7.76 2.78
C THR A 132 14.24 -6.83 2.80
N ASP A 133 14.46 -6.13 3.91
CA ASP A 133 15.55 -5.15 4.05
C ASP A 133 16.65 -5.61 5.01
N ASN A 134 16.53 -6.81 5.58
CA ASN A 134 17.41 -7.37 6.61
C ASN A 134 17.64 -6.39 7.79
N VAL A 135 16.56 -5.97 8.44
CA VAL A 135 16.58 -4.99 9.54
C VAL A 135 16.12 -5.61 10.85
N VAL A 136 16.34 -4.89 11.96
CA VAL A 136 15.83 -5.29 13.29
C VAL A 136 14.89 -4.19 13.79
N SER A 137 13.59 -4.49 13.81
CA SER A 137 12.52 -3.58 14.25
C SER A 137 11.43 -4.40 14.96
N THR A 138 10.28 -3.81 15.26
CA THR A 138 9.12 -4.53 15.81
C THR A 138 8.79 -5.77 14.98
N PRO A 139 8.26 -6.85 15.59
CA PRO A 139 8.03 -8.10 14.89
C PRO A 139 6.91 -8.02 13.84
N TYR A 140 5.90 -7.17 14.04
CA TYR A 140 4.78 -6.96 13.10
C TYR A 140 4.28 -5.50 13.17
N VAL A 141 3.35 -5.15 12.30
CA VAL A 141 2.50 -3.95 12.37
C VAL A 141 1.06 -4.42 12.64
N PRO A 142 0.39 -3.97 13.71
CA PRO A 142 -0.99 -4.33 14.00
C PRO A 142 -1.90 -4.05 12.81
N TYR A 143 -2.79 -4.99 12.46
CA TYR A 143 -3.73 -4.77 11.37
C TYR A 143 -4.68 -3.61 11.66
N SER A 144 -5.08 -3.41 12.93
CA SER A 144 -5.91 -2.29 13.35
C SER A 144 -5.25 -0.92 13.07
N ASP A 145 -3.94 -0.81 13.30
CA ASP A 145 -3.16 0.39 12.97
C ASP A 145 -3.16 0.66 11.46
N ILE A 146 -3.02 -0.37 10.64
CA ILE A 146 -3.04 -0.25 9.17
C ILE A 146 -4.42 0.22 8.70
N VAL A 147 -5.49 -0.45 9.13
CA VAL A 147 -6.87 -0.12 8.73
C VAL A 147 -7.25 1.27 9.19
N ALA A 148 -6.90 1.66 10.41
CA ALA A 148 -7.15 3.00 10.91
C ALA A 148 -6.40 4.06 10.06
N PHE A 149 -5.16 3.79 9.68
CA PHE A 149 -4.36 4.72 8.88
C PHE A 149 -4.88 4.92 7.45
N VAL A 150 -5.69 4.00 6.91
CA VAL A 150 -6.34 4.18 5.59
C VAL A 150 -7.23 5.42 5.54
N ALA A 151 -7.84 5.82 6.65
CA ALA A 151 -8.60 7.07 6.72
C ALA A 151 -7.72 8.28 6.36
N VAL A 152 -6.50 8.33 6.92
CA VAL A 152 -5.52 9.39 6.66
C VAL A 152 -5.05 9.35 5.20
N LEU A 153 -4.74 8.17 4.67
CA LEU A 153 -4.33 8.02 3.26
C LEU A 153 -5.41 8.54 2.31
N ASN A 154 -6.67 8.19 2.58
CA ASN A 154 -7.81 8.64 1.79
C ASN A 154 -8.03 10.15 1.89
N GLU A 155 -7.91 10.75 3.08
CA GLU A 155 -8.10 12.19 3.24
C GLU A 155 -6.98 12.99 2.54
N THR A 156 -5.74 12.58 2.73
CA THR A 156 -4.56 13.36 2.33
C THR A 156 -4.14 13.18 0.88
N ILE A 157 -4.67 12.19 0.15
CA ILE A 157 -4.36 12.02 -1.29
C ILE A 157 -5.08 13.06 -2.17
N LYS A 158 -6.25 13.54 -1.75
CA LYS A 158 -7.14 14.38 -2.59
C LYS A 158 -6.49 15.67 -3.11
N PRO A 159 -5.72 16.44 -2.31
CA PRO A 159 -5.01 17.62 -2.83
C PRO A 159 -4.01 17.29 -3.95
N TYR A 160 -3.36 16.13 -3.90
CA TYR A 160 -2.44 15.69 -4.95
C TYR A 160 -3.19 15.32 -6.24
N LEU A 161 -4.39 14.73 -6.13
CA LEU A 161 -5.26 14.45 -7.27
C LEU A 161 -5.76 15.73 -7.97
N ALA A 162 -5.84 16.84 -7.24
CA ALA A 162 -6.26 18.15 -7.79
C ALA A 162 -5.10 18.94 -8.42
N ALA A 163 -3.85 18.48 -8.30
CA ALA A 163 -2.66 19.29 -8.58
C ALA A 163 -2.44 19.61 -10.07
N LYS A 164 -3.09 18.89 -11.00
CA LYS A 164 -2.89 19.04 -12.45
C LYS A 164 -4.02 19.73 -13.21
N GLY A 165 -4.90 20.46 -12.51
CA GLY A 165 -5.93 21.29 -13.14
C GLY A 165 -7.12 20.53 -13.74
N HIS A 166 -7.35 19.29 -13.29
CA HIS A 166 -8.55 18.53 -13.61
C HIS A 166 -9.80 19.16 -12.99
N THR A 167 -10.96 18.90 -13.58
CA THR A 167 -12.25 19.35 -13.06
C THR A 167 -12.57 18.73 -11.70
N GLU A 168 -13.40 19.38 -10.90
CA GLU A 168 -13.83 18.83 -9.60
C GLU A 168 -14.48 17.44 -9.74
N SER A 169 -15.20 17.21 -10.85
CA SER A 169 -15.84 15.92 -11.13
C SER A 169 -14.79 14.83 -11.37
N GLU A 170 -13.76 15.10 -12.17
CA GLU A 170 -12.65 14.16 -12.40
C GLU A 170 -11.87 13.87 -11.11
N VAL A 171 -11.55 14.92 -10.33
CA VAL A 171 -10.88 14.76 -9.02
C VAL A 171 -11.73 13.91 -8.07
N SER A 172 -13.04 14.13 -8.04
CA SER A 172 -13.99 13.34 -7.24
C SER A 172 -14.02 11.87 -7.69
N SER A 173 -14.02 11.60 -8.99
CA SER A 173 -14.00 10.23 -9.53
C SER A 173 -12.69 9.51 -9.21
N MET A 174 -11.54 10.17 -9.41
CA MET A 174 -10.22 9.65 -9.02
C MET A 174 -10.17 9.31 -7.53
N HIS A 175 -10.67 10.21 -6.69
CA HIS A 175 -10.66 10.05 -5.22
C HIS A 175 -11.56 8.90 -4.76
N LYS A 176 -12.77 8.77 -5.34
CA LYS A 176 -13.67 7.64 -5.05
C LYS A 176 -13.07 6.31 -5.47
N ALA A 177 -12.46 6.25 -6.65
CA ALA A 177 -11.83 5.04 -7.15
C ALA A 177 -10.62 4.62 -6.27
N TRP A 178 -9.82 5.60 -5.83
CA TRP A 178 -8.76 5.40 -4.83
C TRP A 178 -9.32 4.80 -3.52
N ILE A 179 -10.36 5.41 -2.95
CA ILE A 179 -10.99 4.92 -1.71
C ILE A 179 -11.46 3.47 -1.88
N LYS A 180 -12.14 3.14 -2.97
CA LYS A 180 -12.60 1.76 -3.23
C LYS A 180 -11.44 0.79 -3.34
N SER A 181 -10.38 1.15 -4.07
CA SER A 181 -9.17 0.32 -4.16
C SER A 181 -8.54 0.07 -2.79
N MET A 182 -8.41 1.12 -1.96
CA MET A 182 -7.89 0.98 -0.59
C MET A 182 -8.68 -0.04 0.23
N HIS A 183 -10.02 0.00 0.14
CA HIS A 183 -10.87 -0.97 0.85
C HIS A 183 -10.71 -2.40 0.33
N ILE A 184 -10.59 -2.60 -0.98
CA ILE A 184 -10.31 -3.92 -1.57
C ILE A 184 -8.96 -4.45 -1.05
N GLN A 185 -7.92 -3.62 -1.07
CA GLN A 185 -6.58 -4.01 -0.58
C GLN A 185 -6.62 -4.38 0.90
N MET A 186 -7.27 -3.57 1.75
CA MET A 186 -7.39 -3.91 3.18
C MET A 186 -8.17 -5.20 3.41
N ALA A 187 -9.27 -5.42 2.69
CA ALA A 187 -10.02 -6.67 2.80
C ALA A 187 -9.14 -7.89 2.43
N LEU A 188 -8.31 -7.79 1.41
CA LEU A 188 -7.35 -8.84 1.04
C LEU A 188 -6.27 -9.03 2.10
N TRP A 189 -5.72 -7.94 2.64
CA TRP A 189 -4.69 -8.03 3.68
C TRP A 189 -5.25 -8.63 4.96
N SER A 190 -6.52 -8.36 5.30
CA SER A 190 -7.20 -8.99 6.44
C SER A 190 -7.18 -10.52 6.37
N LYS A 191 -7.37 -11.08 5.17
CA LYS A 191 -7.29 -12.53 4.95
C LYS A 191 -5.90 -13.05 5.27
N THR A 192 -4.86 -12.38 4.78
CA THR A 192 -3.47 -12.72 5.12
C THR A 192 -3.22 -12.62 6.62
N TYR A 193 -3.69 -11.59 7.32
CA TYR A 193 -3.55 -11.48 8.78
C TYR A 193 -4.33 -12.54 9.56
N MET A 194 -5.46 -13.03 9.04
CA MET A 194 -6.21 -14.13 9.66
C MET A 194 -5.55 -15.49 9.43
N GLU A 195 -4.95 -15.68 8.25
CA GLU A 195 -4.29 -16.93 7.83
C GLU A 195 -2.83 -17.04 8.27
N SER A 196 -2.17 -15.92 8.56
CA SER A 196 -0.75 -15.85 8.90
C SER A 196 -0.52 -15.18 10.26
N GLY A 197 0.69 -15.35 10.79
CA GLY A 197 1.09 -14.81 12.09
C GLY A 197 0.61 -15.65 13.27
N GLU A 198 0.94 -15.20 14.49
CA GLU A 198 0.40 -15.82 15.71
C GLU A 198 -1.09 -15.45 15.83
N HIS A 199 -1.98 -16.35 15.41
CA HIS A 199 -3.43 -16.14 15.35
C HIS A 199 -3.96 -15.35 16.56
N GLY A 200 -4.54 -14.17 16.30
CA GLY A 200 -5.17 -13.30 17.30
C GLY A 200 -4.27 -12.26 17.97
N LYS A 201 -2.95 -12.26 17.73
CA LYS A 201 -2.01 -11.30 18.38
C LYS A 201 -1.59 -10.11 17.51
N GLU A 202 -1.79 -10.19 16.20
CA GLU A 202 -1.39 -9.15 15.25
C GLU A 202 -2.52 -8.17 14.88
N TRP A 203 -3.54 -8.10 15.74
CA TRP A 203 -4.63 -7.13 15.66
C TRP A 203 -4.16 -5.75 16.10
#